data_AF-A0A0D6AN95-F1
#
_entry.id   AF-A0A0D6AN95-F1
#
_cell.length_a   1.000
_cell.length_b   1.000
_cell.length_c   1.000
_cell.angle_alpha   90.00
_cell.angle_beta   90.00
_cell.angle_gamma   90.00
#
_symmetry.space_group_name_H-M   'P 1'
#
loop_
_entity.id
_entity.type
_entity.pdbx_description
1 polymer ?
#
loop_
_entity_poly.entity_id
_entity_poly.type
_entity_poly.pdbx_seq_one_letter_code
_entity_poly.pdbx_strand_id
1 'polypeptide(L)'
;MFSKNNPEKQVNNPQVQDLIIKNNPESMTPELPNEQQSILKLVEKISSILSPYFIVIVGLYLYDNNFLFGSILILVGILSLLKISYEDIWEWIDKIKNLFSENNKLG
;
A
#
# COMPACT_ATOMS: atom_id res chain seq x y z
N MET A 1 11.94 -36.64 -56.81
CA MET A 1 10.48 -36.73 -56.61
C MET A 1 10.20 -36.65 -55.13
N PHE A 2 9.25 -35.80 -54.74
CA PHE A 2 8.83 -35.57 -53.35
C PHE A 2 8.12 -36.79 -52.76
N SER A 3 8.29 -37.03 -51.46
CA SER A 3 7.14 -37.18 -50.57
C SER A 3 7.50 -36.90 -49.11
N LYS A 4 6.59 -36.17 -48.46
CA LYS A 4 6.42 -35.89 -47.02
C LYS A 4 6.58 -37.20 -46.20
N ASN A 5 6.92 -37.14 -44.91
CA ASN A 5 5.97 -37.19 -43.79
C ASN A 5 6.61 -36.67 -42.48
N ASN A 6 5.89 -35.84 -41.74
CA ASN A 6 6.05 -35.52 -40.31
C ASN A 6 4.76 -36.00 -39.62
N PRO A 7 4.74 -36.62 -38.42
CA PRO A 7 4.91 -35.95 -37.10
C PRO A 7 5.69 -36.87 -36.11
N GLU A 8 6.12 -36.55 -34.87
CA GLU A 8 5.45 -35.99 -33.70
C GLU A 8 6.49 -35.58 -32.61
N LYS A 9 6.27 -34.40 -32.02
CA LYS A 9 6.22 -34.10 -30.56
C LYS A 9 7.22 -34.80 -29.61
N GLN A 10 8.14 -34.01 -29.04
CA GLN A 10 8.63 -34.24 -27.66
C GLN A 10 8.59 -32.94 -26.85
N VAL A 11 7.78 -32.96 -25.79
CA VAL A 11 7.72 -31.99 -24.70
C VAL A 11 8.22 -32.73 -23.47
N ASN A 12 9.27 -32.23 -22.80
CA ASN A 12 9.38 -32.17 -21.33
C ASN A 12 10.71 -31.51 -20.85
N ASN A 13 10.54 -30.35 -20.18
CA ASN A 13 11.33 -29.60 -19.18
C ASN A 13 12.46 -30.31 -18.36
N PRO A 14 13.21 -29.61 -17.48
CA PRO A 14 13.90 -28.29 -17.54
C PRO A 14 15.35 -28.36 -16.97
N GLN A 15 16.25 -27.42 -17.29
CA GLN A 15 17.54 -27.28 -16.57
C GLN A 15 17.72 -25.85 -16.07
N VAL A 16 17.43 -25.69 -14.78
CA VAL A 16 17.72 -24.55 -13.90
C VAL A 16 19.18 -24.15 -14.07
N GLN A 17 19.44 -22.89 -14.39
CA GLN A 17 20.76 -22.27 -14.33
C GLN A 17 20.66 -21.04 -13.44
N ASP A 18 20.78 -21.29 -12.15
CA ASP A 18 21.14 -20.29 -11.16
C ASP A 18 22.61 -19.89 -11.34
N LEU A 19 22.90 -18.64 -10.96
CA LEU A 19 24.21 -18.07 -10.56
C LEU A 19 25.14 -17.54 -11.66
N ILE A 20 24.98 -16.24 -11.99
CA ILE A 20 26.10 -15.29 -11.92
C ILE A 20 25.57 -13.95 -11.37
N ILE A 21 25.56 -13.80 -10.04
CA ILE A 21 25.48 -12.49 -9.38
C ILE A 21 26.89 -11.89 -9.45
N LYS A 22 27.11 -10.92 -10.34
CA LYS A 22 28.32 -10.09 -10.36
C LYS A 22 27.99 -8.75 -9.70
N ASN A 23 28.35 -8.63 -8.43
CA ASN A 23 28.32 -7.37 -7.68
C ASN A 23 29.29 -6.37 -8.33
N ASN A 24 28.75 -5.33 -8.98
CA ASN A 24 29.46 -4.09 -9.28
C ASN A 24 28.58 -2.93 -8.79
N PRO A 25 29.02 -2.08 -7.85
CA PRO A 25 28.20 -1.03 -7.27
C PRO A 25 28.38 0.30 -8.02
N GLU A 26 28.40 0.31 -9.36
CA GLU A 26 28.45 1.57 -10.11
C GLU A 26 27.62 1.50 -11.39
N SER A 27 26.62 2.38 -11.45
CA SER A 27 25.84 2.76 -12.64
C SER A 27 24.97 1.67 -13.28
N MET A 28 23.76 1.52 -12.75
CA MET A 28 22.61 1.12 -13.56
C MET A 28 21.36 1.71 -12.91
N THR A 29 21.02 2.94 -13.29
CA THR A 29 19.61 3.33 -13.34
C THR A 29 19.08 2.64 -14.58
N PRO A 30 18.29 1.54 -14.49
CA PRO A 30 17.61 1.04 -15.66
C PRO A 30 16.55 2.09 -15.96
N GLU A 31 16.69 2.83 -17.05
CA GLU A 31 15.55 3.56 -17.61
C GLU A 31 14.54 2.50 -18.05
N LEU A 32 13.68 2.10 -17.11
CA LEU A 32 12.60 1.16 -17.34
C LEU A 32 11.70 1.73 -18.44
N PRO A 33 11.36 0.93 -19.48
CA PRO A 33 10.42 1.32 -20.52
C PRO A 33 9.18 2.00 -19.92
N ASN A 34 8.78 3.11 -20.52
CA ASN A 34 7.69 4.02 -20.10
C ASN A 34 6.40 3.28 -19.63
N GLU A 35 6.12 2.10 -20.17
CA GLU A 35 4.98 1.25 -19.76
C GLU A 35 5.07 0.66 -18.34
N GLN A 36 6.26 0.32 -17.84
CA GLN A 36 6.38 -0.18 -16.47
C GLN A 36 6.19 0.95 -15.45
N GLN A 37 6.60 2.17 -15.78
CA GLN A 37 6.37 3.34 -14.93
C GLN A 37 4.88 3.68 -14.80
N SER A 38 4.08 3.48 -15.84
CA SER A 38 2.63 3.73 -15.78
C SER A 38 1.91 2.70 -14.91
N ILE A 39 2.32 1.42 -14.99
CA ILE A 39 1.80 0.35 -14.12
C ILE A 39 2.18 0.61 -12.66
N LEU A 40 3.42 0.99 -12.37
CA LEU A 40 3.87 1.30 -11.01
C LEU A 40 3.10 2.50 -10.42
N LYS A 41 2.88 3.56 -11.21
CA LYS A 41 2.04 4.71 -10.81
C LYS A 41 0.59 4.32 -10.55
N LEU A 42 0.06 3.33 -11.27
CA LEU A 42 -1.29 2.81 -11.04
C LEU A 42 -1.35 2.04 -9.73
N VAL A 43 -0.39 1.15 -9.48
CA VAL A 43 -0.28 0.39 -8.23
C VAL A 43 -0.10 1.32 -7.04
N GLU A 44 0.69 2.39 -7.18
CA GLU A 44 0.88 3.43 -6.16
C GLU A 44 -0.42 4.17 -5.83
N LYS A 45 -1.21 4.53 -6.85
CA LYS A 45 -2.52 5.14 -6.65
C LYS A 45 -3.52 4.18 -5.99
N ILE A 46 -3.50 2.91 -6.39
CA ILE A 46 -4.38 1.87 -5.85
C ILE A 46 -4.00 1.55 -4.40
N SER A 47 -2.71 1.46 -4.07
CA SER A 47 -2.26 1.21 -2.71
C SER A 47 -2.58 2.37 -1.77
N SER A 48 -2.45 3.62 -2.27
CA SER A 48 -2.80 4.83 -1.52
C SER A 48 -4.29 4.86 -1.14
N ILE A 49 -5.17 4.39 -2.02
CA ILE A 49 -6.61 4.32 -1.71
C ILE A 49 -6.97 3.07 -0.90
N LEU A 50 -6.32 1.93 -1.11
CA LEU A 50 -6.68 0.65 -0.46
C LEU A 50 -6.21 0.56 0.99
N SER A 51 -5.06 1.16 1.31
CA SER A 51 -4.47 1.18 2.65
C SER A 51 -5.43 1.66 3.75
N PRO A 52 -6.12 2.82 3.61
CA PRO A 52 -7.04 3.27 4.63
C PRO A 52 -8.25 2.33 4.82
N TYR A 53 -8.77 1.70 3.77
CA TYR A 53 -9.84 0.70 3.92
C TYR A 53 -9.36 -0.53 4.69
N PHE A 54 -8.14 -1.00 4.43
CA PHE A 54 -7.57 -2.13 5.17
C PHE A 54 -7.46 -1.81 6.66
N ILE A 55 -7.01 -0.60 7.01
CA ILE A 55 -6.94 -0.14 8.40
C ILE A 55 -8.33 -0.15 9.06
N VAL A 56 -9.37 0.30 8.37
CA VAL A 56 -10.76 0.25 8.89
C VAL A 56 -11.22 -1.18 9.12
N ILE A 57 -10.96 -2.10 8.18
CA ILE A 57 -11.36 -3.51 8.30
C ILE A 57 -10.66 -4.18 9.49
N VAL A 58 -9.34 -3.99 9.62
CA VAL A 58 -8.57 -4.50 10.77
C VAL A 58 -9.05 -3.86 12.06
N GLY A 59 -9.36 -2.56 12.05
CA GLY A 59 -9.94 -1.85 13.18
C GLY A 59 -11.27 -2.43 13.62
N LEU A 60 -12.19 -2.70 12.68
CA LEU A 60 -13.46 -3.40 12.96
C LEU A 60 -13.20 -4.78 13.57
N TYR A 61 -12.25 -5.53 13.02
CA TYR A 61 -11.91 -6.87 13.53
C TYR A 61 -11.34 -6.82 14.96
N LEU A 62 -10.51 -5.83 15.26
CA LEU A 62 -9.93 -5.64 16.59
C LEU A 62 -10.94 -5.07 17.59
N TYR A 63 -11.96 -4.35 17.12
CA TYR A 63 -12.94 -3.68 17.98
C TYR A 63 -13.64 -4.64 18.93
N ASP A 64 -13.97 -5.85 18.46
CA ASP A 64 -14.65 -6.87 19.26
C ASP A 64 -13.81 -7.36 20.46
N ASN A 65 -12.48 -7.41 20.31
CA ASN A 65 -11.57 -7.91 21.34
C ASN A 65 -10.91 -6.77 22.15
N ASN A 66 -10.70 -5.62 21.51
CA ASN A 66 -10.01 -4.46 22.04
C ASN A 66 -10.67 -3.19 21.50
N PHE A 67 -11.75 -2.76 22.16
CA PHE A 67 -12.54 -1.59 21.79
C PHE A 67 -11.70 -0.33 21.54
N LEU A 68 -10.73 -0.03 22.41
CA LEU A 68 -9.87 1.15 22.28
C LEU A 68 -9.04 1.11 21.00
N PHE A 69 -8.30 0.02 20.79
CA PHE A 69 -7.45 -0.13 19.60
C PHE A 69 -8.30 -0.19 18.32
N GLY A 70 -9.40 -0.93 18.33
CA GLY A 70 -10.32 -0.97 17.21
C GLY A 70 -10.88 0.41 16.88
N SER A 71 -11.38 1.14 17.88
CA SER A 71 -11.93 2.50 17.68
C SER A 71 -10.88 3.48 17.14
N ILE A 72 -9.65 3.44 17.65
CA ILE A 72 -8.56 4.30 17.17
C ILE A 72 -8.22 3.96 15.71
N LEU A 73 -8.08 2.68 15.38
CA LEU A 73 -7.79 2.25 14.00
C LEU A 73 -8.92 2.64 13.04
N ILE A 74 -10.17 2.44 13.44
CA ILE A 74 -11.35 2.86 12.65
C ILE A 74 -11.32 4.36 12.42
N LEU A 75 -11.10 5.14 13.48
CA LEU A 75 -11.06 6.59 13.40
C LEU A 75 -9.93 7.05 12.46
N VAL A 76 -8.71 6.53 12.63
CA VAL A 76 -7.56 6.83 11.77
C VAL A 76 -7.83 6.43 10.32
N GLY A 77 -8.43 5.26 10.09
CA GLY A 77 -8.79 4.78 8.76
C GLY A 77 -9.81 5.69 8.08
N ILE A 78 -10.86 6.10 8.80
CA ILE A 78 -11.86 7.05 8.31
C ILE A 78 -11.21 8.42 8.04
N LEU A 79 -10.39 8.96 8.94
CA LEU A 79 -9.68 10.23 8.73
C LEU A 79 -8.78 10.18 7.48
N SER A 80 -8.13 9.03 7.25
CA SER A 80 -7.29 8.81 6.07
C SER A 80 -8.13 8.74 4.78
N LEU A 81 -9.34 8.18 4.81
CA LEU A 81 -10.30 8.24 3.69
C LEU A 81 -10.81 9.66 3.43
N LEU A 82 -11.06 10.42 4.48
CA LEU A 82 -11.51 11.81 4.39
C LEU A 82 -10.40 12.75 3.88
N LYS A 83 -9.17 12.24 3.71
CA LYS A 83 -8.00 13.01 3.27
C LYS A 83 -7.80 14.28 4.10
N ILE A 84 -8.18 14.22 5.38
CA ILE A 84 -8.11 15.37 6.29
C ILE A 84 -6.65 15.81 6.38
N SER A 85 -6.38 17.12 6.21
CA SER A 85 -5.01 17.63 6.33
C SER A 85 -4.58 17.59 7.79
N TYR A 86 -3.28 17.38 8.04
CA TYR A 86 -2.72 17.51 9.38
C TYR A 86 -3.00 18.89 9.99
N GLU A 87 -3.09 19.93 9.15
CA GLU A 87 -3.44 21.29 9.56
C GLU A 87 -4.85 21.36 10.13
N ASP A 88 -5.82 20.69 9.50
CA ASP A 88 -7.21 20.62 9.98
C ASP A 88 -7.30 19.89 11.33
N ILE A 89 -6.47 18.85 11.51
CA ILE A 89 -6.41 18.09 12.77
C ILE A 89 -5.87 18.98 13.90
N TRP A 90 -4.80 19.74 13.65
CA TRP A 90 -4.23 20.64 14.65
C TRP A 90 -5.19 21.78 15.04
N GLU A 91 -5.86 22.39 14.05
CA GLU A 91 -6.84 23.44 14.33
C GLU A 91 -8.02 22.92 15.17
N TRP A 92 -8.45 21.68 14.92
CA TRP A 92 -9.50 21.03 15.70
C TRP A 92 -9.04 20.68 17.13
N ILE A 93 -7.82 20.16 17.28
CA ILE A 93 -7.22 19.86 18.59
C ILE A 93 -7.07 21.14 19.43
N ASP A 94 -6.59 22.23 18.83
CA ASP A 94 -6.44 23.51 19.53
C ASP A 94 -7.79 24.08 19.97
N LYS A 95 -8.83 23.94 19.13
CA LYS A 95 -10.21 24.32 19.52
C LYS A 95 -10.71 23.49 20.71
N ILE A 96 -10.51 22.18 20.71
CA ILE A 96 -10.92 21.30 21.82
C ILE A 96 -10.13 21.63 23.09
N LYS A 97 -8.81 21.83 22.97
CA LYS A 97 -7.94 22.17 24.10
C LYS A 97 -8.35 23.49 24.72
N ASN A 98 -8.67 24.50 23.92
CA ASN A 98 -9.15 25.79 24.41
C ASN A 98 -10.50 25.66 25.14
N LEU A 99 -11.46 24.91 24.60
CA LEU A 99 -12.74 24.66 25.27
C LEU A 99 -12.57 23.89 26.59
N PHE A 100 -11.63 22.96 26.66
CA PHE A 100 -11.37 22.19 27.88
C PHE A 100 -10.59 23.01 28.93
N SER A 101 -9.66 23.87 28.51
CA SER A 101 -8.95 24.79 29.39
C SER A 101 -9.86 25.88 29.95
N GLU A 102 -10.83 26.38 29.18
CA GLU A 102 -11.80 27.37 29.64
C GLU A 102 -12.74 26.79 30.72
N ASN A 103 -13.22 25.56 30.53
CA ASN A 103 -14.06 24.88 31.53
C ASN A 103 -13.32 24.58 32.84
N ASN A 104 -12.01 24.27 32.80
CA ASN A 104 -11.21 24.05 34.02
C ASN A 104 -10.84 25.35 34.76
N LYS A 105 -11.08 26.52 34.15
CA LYS A 105 -10.77 27.84 34.76
C LYS A 105 -11.97 28.48 35.46
N LEU A 106 -13.16 27.91 35.29
CA LEU A 106 -14.45 28.36 35.84
C LEU A 106 -15.01 27.41 36.91
N GLY A 107 -14.30 26.32 37.23
CA GLY A 107 -14.65 25.36 38.28
C GLY A 107 -13.92 25.63 39.60
#